data_AF-A0A660W307-F1
#
_entry.id   AF-A0A660W307-F1
#
_cell.length_a   1.000
_cell.length_b   1.000
_cell.length_c   1.000
_cell.angle_alpha   90.00
_cell.angle_beta   90.00
_cell.angle_gamma   90.00
#
_symmetry.space_group_name_H-M   'P 1'
#
loop_
_entity.id
_entity.type
_entity.pdbx_description
1 polymer ?
#
loop_
_entity_poly.entity_id
_entity_poly.type
_entity_poly.pdbx_seq_one_letter_code
_entity_poly.pdbx_strand_id
1 'polypeptide(L)'
;YFKDSLAVGGADGTIGKYFKEEKYKGKIFGKTGYIAGAKSFSGICCTDSGDYIFSILANNANGKTRKAINDIAKAIIDNSS
;
A
#
# COMPACT_ATOMS: atom_id res chain seq x y z
N TYR A 1 -0.77 -3.10 18.60
CA TYR A 1 -1.15 -4.49 18.28
C TYR A 1 -1.61 -4.71 16.84
N PHE A 2 -2.57 -3.97 16.25
CA PHE A 2 -2.95 -4.20 14.83
C PHE A 2 -1.96 -3.62 13.81
N LYS A 3 -1.52 -2.36 13.99
CA LYS A 3 -0.54 -1.70 13.10
C LYS A 3 0.80 -2.45 13.05
N ASP A 4 1.22 -3.06 14.15
CA ASP A 4 2.50 -3.81 14.25
C ASP A 4 2.52 -5.10 13.40
N SER A 5 1.35 -5.63 13.02
CA SER A 5 1.24 -6.80 12.15
C SER A 5 1.26 -6.46 10.65
N LEU A 6 1.14 -5.16 10.31
CA LEU A 6 1.11 -4.69 8.93
C LEU A 6 2.53 -4.46 8.42
N ALA A 7 2.74 -4.77 7.14
CA ALA A 7 3.99 -4.42 6.49
C ALA A 7 4.07 -2.89 6.31
N VAL A 8 5.29 -2.35 6.38
CA VAL A 8 5.56 -0.90 6.36
C VAL A 8 6.23 -0.52 5.05
N GLY A 9 5.61 0.38 4.28
CA GLY A 9 6.13 0.87 3.02
C GLY A 9 7.54 1.46 3.17
N GLY A 10 8.49 0.96 2.39
CA GLY A 10 9.87 1.42 2.39
C GLY A 10 10.72 0.96 3.57
N ALA A 11 10.19 0.09 4.45
CA ALA A 11 10.89 -0.36 5.65
C ALA A 11 10.80 -1.87 5.89
N ASP A 12 9.60 -2.46 5.93
CA ASP A 12 9.42 -3.83 6.41
C ASP A 12 8.34 -4.64 5.68
N GLY A 13 8.47 -5.97 5.74
CA GLY A 13 7.50 -6.94 5.26
C GLY A 13 7.31 -6.93 3.74
N THR A 14 6.13 -7.39 3.31
CA THR A 14 5.82 -7.63 1.89
C THR A 14 5.83 -6.37 1.02
N ILE A 15 5.81 -5.18 1.63
CA ILE A 15 5.90 -3.90 0.92
C ILE A 15 7.15 -3.09 1.22
N GLY A 16 8.09 -3.59 2.03
CA GLY A 16 9.30 -2.86 2.42
C GLY A 16 10.21 -2.48 1.25
N LYS A 17 10.16 -3.24 0.14
CA LYS A 17 10.90 -2.90 -1.09
C LYS A 17 10.25 -1.81 -1.95
N TYR A 18 8.99 -1.45 -1.68
CA TYR A 18 8.25 -0.39 -2.38
C TYR A 18 8.21 0.88 -1.52
N PHE A 19 7.74 2.01 -2.07
CA PHE A 19 7.53 3.25 -1.31
C PHE A 19 8.80 3.75 -0.59
N LYS A 20 9.94 3.70 -1.28
CA LYS A 20 11.25 4.07 -0.70
C LYS A 20 11.50 5.58 -0.73
N GLU A 21 10.76 6.30 -1.56
CA GLU A 21 10.84 7.74 -1.66
C GLU A 21 10.42 8.37 -0.33
N GLU A 22 11.12 9.42 0.09
CA GLU A 22 10.94 10.08 1.39
C GLU A 22 9.48 10.44 1.68
N LYS A 23 8.75 10.88 0.65
CA LYS A 23 7.33 11.22 0.72
C LYS A 23 6.45 10.06 1.21
N TYR A 24 6.77 8.82 0.88
CA TYR A 24 5.90 7.65 1.14
C TYR A 24 6.46 6.71 2.22
N LYS A 25 7.77 6.74 2.46
CA LYS A 25 8.45 5.82 3.37
C LYS A 25 7.87 5.95 4.78
N GLY A 26 7.43 4.83 5.35
CA GLY A 26 6.81 4.79 6.68
C GLY A 26 5.40 5.38 6.77
N LYS A 27 4.80 5.84 5.65
CA LYS A 27 3.45 6.42 5.63
C LYS A 27 2.37 5.47 5.12
N ILE A 28 2.75 4.34 4.54
CA ILE A 28 1.81 3.36 3.97
C ILE A 28 1.99 2.03 4.71
N PHE A 29 0.95 1.62 5.42
CA PHE A 29 0.89 0.36 6.16
C PHE A 29 -0.13 -0.55 5.49
N GLY A 30 0.15 -1.84 5.35
CA GLY A 30 -0.89 -2.72 4.85
C GLY A 30 -0.54 -4.19 4.74
N LYS A 31 -1.55 -4.96 4.37
CA LYS A 31 -1.44 -6.38 4.09
C LYS A 31 -1.63 -6.62 2.60
N THR A 32 -0.74 -7.43 2.03
CA THR A 32 -0.86 -7.86 0.63
C THR A 32 -1.44 -9.26 0.56
N GLY A 33 -2.36 -9.50 -0.38
CA GLY A 33 -2.89 -10.82 -0.71
C GLY A 33 -2.56 -11.23 -2.14
N TYR A 34 -2.32 -12.52 -2.33
CA TYR A 34 -2.12 -13.14 -3.64
C TYR A 34 -2.83 -14.49 -3.68
N ILE A 35 -3.74 -14.64 -4.63
CA ILE A 35 -4.34 -15.92 -5.02
C ILE A 35 -4.27 -16.02 -6.54
N ALA A 36 -4.37 -17.22 -7.11
CA ALA A 36 -4.30 -17.41 -8.56
C ALA A 36 -5.30 -16.48 -9.27
N GLY A 37 -4.79 -15.56 -10.09
CA GLY A 37 -5.60 -14.58 -10.82
C GLY A 37 -5.99 -13.32 -10.06
N ALA A 38 -5.73 -13.17 -8.76
CA ALA A 38 -6.07 -11.94 -8.03
C ALA A 38 -4.93 -11.40 -7.13
N LYS A 39 -4.87 -10.08 -7.04
CA LYS A 39 -3.98 -9.34 -6.13
C LYS A 39 -4.82 -8.42 -5.26
N SER A 40 -4.49 -8.37 -3.98
CA SER A 40 -5.09 -7.40 -3.07
C SER A 40 -4.04 -6.64 -2.26
N PHE A 41 -4.40 -5.42 -1.89
CA PHE A 41 -3.65 -4.59 -0.96
C PHE A 41 -4.63 -3.72 -0.19
N SER A 42 -4.64 -3.87 1.12
CA SER A 42 -5.53 -3.13 2.02
C SER A 42 -4.73 -2.62 3.20
N GLY A 43 -5.07 -1.45 3.72
CA GLY A 43 -4.22 -0.79 4.69
C GLY A 43 -4.61 0.64 5.01
N ILE A 44 -3.63 1.37 5.56
CA ILE A 44 -3.74 2.74 6.02
C ILE A 44 -2.65 3.59 5.37
N CYS A 45 -3.04 4.73 4.82
CA CYS A 45 -2.15 5.81 4.39
C CYS A 45 -2.21 6.92 5.43
N CYS A 46 -1.12 7.15 6.14
CA CYS A 46 -0.99 8.23 7.12
C CYS A 46 -0.63 9.52 6.37
N THR A 47 -1.52 10.51 6.44
CA THR A 47 -1.36 11.81 5.77
C THR A 47 -1.44 12.93 6.78
N ASP A 48 -1.03 14.13 6.36
CA ASP A 48 -1.03 15.31 7.24
C ASP A 48 -2.48 15.76 7.54
N SER A 49 -3.43 15.44 6.65
CA SER A 49 -4.87 15.69 6.80
C SER A 49 -5.62 14.59 7.58
N GLY A 50 -4.93 13.51 7.98
CA GLY A 50 -5.51 12.37 8.69
C GLY A 50 -5.20 11.01 8.07
N ASP A 51 -5.62 9.94 8.74
CA ASP A 51 -5.42 8.57 8.25
C ASP A 51 -6.50 8.20 7.21
N TYR A 52 -6.07 7.71 6.04
CA TYR A 52 -6.96 7.16 5.02
C TYR A 52 -6.90 5.63 5.03
N ILE A 53 -8.06 4.98 5.13
CA ILE A 53 -8.17 3.52 5.04
C ILE A 53 -8.50 3.14 3.60
N PHE A 54 -7.81 2.15 3.05
CA PHE A 54 -8.04 1.67 1.69
C PHE A 54 -8.15 0.15 1.62
N SER A 55 -8.86 -0.32 0.59
CA SER A 55 -8.88 -1.73 0.19
C SER A 55 -8.95 -1.82 -1.32
N ILE A 56 -7.90 -2.38 -1.93
CA ILE A 56 -7.77 -2.52 -3.37
C ILE A 56 -7.76 -4.01 -3.71
N LEU A 57 -8.69 -4.43 -4.55
CA LEU A 57 -8.75 -5.78 -5.09
C LEU A 57 -8.70 -5.71 -6.62
N ALA A 58 -7.81 -6.50 -7.20
CA ALA A 58 -7.65 -6.60 -8.65
C ALA A 58 -7.72 -8.06 -9.07
N ASN A 59 -8.77 -8.39 -9.82
CA ASN A 59 -8.93 -9.68 -10.49
C ASN A 59 -8.22 -9.68 -11.84
N ASN A 60 -8.01 -10.88 -12.41
CA ASN A 60 -7.24 -11.10 -13.63
C ASN A 60 -5.87 -10.40 -13.58
N ALA A 61 -5.22 -10.45 -12.42
CA ALA A 61 -4.01 -9.70 -12.13
C ALA A 61 -2.83 -10.18 -12.99
N ASN A 62 -2.12 -9.24 -13.59
CA ASN A 62 -0.93 -9.49 -14.39
C ASN A 62 0.33 -8.84 -13.75
N GLY A 63 1.43 -8.78 -14.50
CA GLY A 63 2.69 -8.19 -14.04
C GLY A 63 2.57 -6.71 -13.64
N LYS A 64 1.72 -5.94 -14.34
CA LYS A 64 1.55 -4.50 -14.12
C LYS A 64 0.64 -4.16 -12.93
N THR A 65 -0.23 -5.09 -12.53
CA THR A 65 -1.22 -4.89 -11.47
C THR A 65 -0.59 -4.45 -10.13
N ARG A 66 0.59 -4.99 -9.77
CA ARG A 66 1.25 -4.58 -8.51
C ARG A 66 1.68 -3.11 -8.57
N LYS A 67 2.17 -2.64 -9.71
CA LYS A 67 2.56 -1.25 -9.90
C LYS A 67 1.34 -0.34 -9.77
N ALA A 68 0.26 -0.66 -10.48
CA ALA A 68 -0.98 0.12 -10.44
C ALA A 68 -1.56 0.21 -9.01
N ILE A 69 -1.58 -0.90 -8.26
CA ILE A 69 -2.00 -0.92 -6.85
C ILE A 69 -1.14 0.04 -6.00
N ASN A 70 0.18 -0.01 -6.17
CA ASN A 70 1.09 0.88 -5.44
C ASN A 70 0.91 2.35 -5.86
N ASP A 71 0.68 2.61 -7.15
CA ASP A 71 0.45 3.96 -7.67
C ASP A 71 -0.85 4.56 -7.11
N ILE A 72 -1.90 3.75 -6.91
CA ILE A 72 -3.13 4.19 -6.20
C ILE A 72 -2.82 4.56 -4.75
N ALA A 73 -2.04 3.74 -4.03
CA ALA A 73 -1.67 4.05 -2.64
C ALA A 73 -0.84 5.34 -2.53
N LYS A 74 0.06 5.59 -3.50
CA LYS A 74 0.79 6.86 -3.60
C LYS A 74 -0.15 8.03 -3.90
N ALA A 75 -1.07 7.86 -4.84
CA ALA A 75 -2.05 8.89 -5.19
C ALA A 75 -2.92 9.30 -4.00
N ILE A 76 -3.25 8.39 -3.07
CA ILE A 76 -3.92 8.75 -1.81
C ILE A 76 -3.05 9.75 -1.04
N ILE A 77 -1.77 9.44 -0.79
CA ILE A 77 -0.84 10.36 -0.10
C ILE A 77 -0.72 11.69 -0.87
N ASP A 78 -0.61 11.64 -2.19
CA ASP A 78 -0.37 12.81 -3.04
C ASP A 78 -1.54 13.80 -3.07
N ASN A 79 -2.77 13.32 -2.93
CA ASN A 79 -3.99 14.15 -2.96
C ASN A 79 -4.51 14.52 -1.56
N SER A 80 -3.77 14.15 -0.51
CA SER A 80 -4.13 14.45 0.88
C SER A 80 -3.30 15.60 1.49
N SER A 81 -2.48 16.24 0.65
CA SER A 81 -1.62 17.40 0.98
C SER A 81 -2.37 18.71 0.75
#